data_AF-A0A1E5Q5S2-F1
#
_entry.id   AF-A0A1E5Q5S2-F1
#
_cell.length_a   1.000
_cell.length_b   1.000
_cell.length_c   1.000
_cell.angle_alpha   90.00
_cell.angle_beta   90.00
_cell.angle_gamma   90.00
#
_symmetry.space_group_name_H-M   'P 1'
#
loop_
_entity.id
_entity.type
_entity.pdbx_description
1 polymer ?
#
loop_
_entity_poly.entity_id
_entity_poly.type
_entity_poly.pdbx_seq_one_letter_code
_entity_poly.pdbx_strand_id
1 'polypeptide(L)'
;MDFALARHNMVEGQIRTNKVTDPLVVEVLDVLERESFLPAALKKLAYIDEDLIVGAGRILMEPMVMARLMQFAAIEDTDVALVVGAATGYEAVAISKIASAVVAVESNPELQRLAAENMATQGADTVTLVKGDLTKGNPDHGPYDVIFINGAVGELSSSLTDQLAEGGRLVYIKSGAGTGKAMLVSKVQGVVSQTELFDANVPVLPEFAAKAHFSF
;
A
#
# COMPACT_ATOMS: atom_id res chain seq x y z
N MET A 1 -12.68 -20.07 -12.93
CA MET A 1 -13.02 -19.33 -11.70
C MET A 1 -13.73 -18.08 -12.17
N ASP A 2 -14.88 -17.77 -11.59
CA ASP A 2 -15.55 -16.50 -11.84
C ASP A 2 -14.91 -15.45 -10.93
N PHE A 3 -14.06 -14.59 -11.50
CA PHE A 3 -13.34 -13.58 -10.73
C PHE A 3 -14.23 -12.42 -10.29
N ALA A 4 -15.23 -12.05 -11.09
CA ALA A 4 -16.17 -11.00 -10.71
C ALA A 4 -16.98 -11.42 -9.49
N LEU A 5 -17.50 -12.65 -9.48
CA LEU A 5 -18.21 -13.20 -8.31
C LEU A 5 -17.27 -13.34 -7.09
N ALA A 6 -16.03 -13.79 -7.29
CA ALA A 6 -15.07 -13.93 -6.19
C ALA A 6 -14.70 -12.56 -5.58
N ARG A 7 -14.52 -11.53 -6.41
CA ARG A 7 -14.25 -10.15 -6.00
C ARG A 7 -15.41 -9.57 -5.20
N HIS A 8 -16.63 -9.71 -5.71
CA HIS A 8 -17.82 -9.28 -5.00
C HIS A 8 -17.97 -9.98 -3.64
N ASN A 9 -17.74 -11.30 -3.60
CA ASN A 9 -17.79 -12.07 -2.35
C ASN A 9 -16.70 -11.66 -1.35
N MET A 10 -15.50 -11.30 -1.82
CA MET A 10 -14.44 -10.73 -0.96
C MET A 10 -14.93 -9.44 -0.32
N VAL A 11 -15.53 -8.53 -1.09
CA VAL A 11 -16.05 -7.25 -0.58
C VAL A 11 -17.15 -7.48 0.47
N GLU A 12 -18.17 -8.25 0.13
CA GLU A 12 -19.33 -8.46 1.01
C GLU A 12 -19.00 -9.33 2.23
N GLY A 13 -18.16 -10.35 2.06
CA GLY A 13 -17.86 -11.34 3.09
C GLY A 13 -16.65 -11.00 3.98
N GLN A 14 -15.65 -10.30 3.45
CA GLN A 14 -14.39 -10.02 4.16
C GLN A 14 -14.21 -8.52 4.44
N ILE A 15 -14.44 -7.64 3.46
CA ILE A 15 -14.13 -6.21 3.61
C ILE A 15 -15.16 -5.50 4.50
N ARG A 16 -16.45 -5.58 4.15
CA ARG A 16 -17.53 -4.92 4.91
C ARG A 16 -17.69 -5.50 6.32
N THR A 17 -17.44 -6.80 6.49
CA THR A 17 -17.52 -7.48 7.79
C THR A 17 -16.38 -7.08 8.74
N ASN A 18 -15.25 -6.60 8.20
CA ASN A 18 -14.08 -6.15 8.96
C ASN A 18 -14.01 -4.62 9.11
N LYS A 19 -15.17 -3.95 9.22
CA LYS A 19 -15.31 -2.51 9.55
C LYS A 19 -14.74 -1.56 8.50
N VAL A 20 -14.66 -2.00 7.24
CA VAL A 20 -14.43 -1.10 6.11
C VAL A 20 -15.78 -0.60 5.61
N THR A 21 -16.07 0.67 5.89
CA THR A 21 -17.33 1.35 5.59
C THR A 21 -17.16 2.53 4.64
N ASP A 22 -15.92 2.92 4.32
CA ASP A 22 -15.63 3.96 3.34
C ASP A 22 -16.15 3.53 1.95
N PRO A 23 -17.11 4.26 1.36
CA PRO A 23 -17.70 3.87 0.09
C PRO A 23 -16.69 3.91 -1.07
N LEU A 24 -15.72 4.84 -1.05
CA LEU A 24 -14.73 4.97 -2.12
C LEU A 24 -13.78 3.78 -2.10
N VAL A 25 -13.30 3.40 -0.91
CA VAL A 25 -12.44 2.21 -0.75
C VAL A 25 -13.18 0.94 -1.18
N VAL A 26 -14.43 0.79 -0.77
CA VAL A 26 -15.22 -0.40 -1.13
C VAL A 26 -15.49 -0.47 -2.63
N GLU A 27 -15.86 0.64 -3.26
CA GLU A 27 -16.11 0.70 -4.70
C GLU A 27 -14.86 0.29 -5.50
N VAL A 28 -13.69 0.84 -5.14
CA VAL A 28 -12.42 0.50 -5.79
C VAL A 28 -12.13 -1.00 -5.70
N LEU A 29 -12.34 -1.62 -4.54
CA LEU A 29 -12.07 -3.05 -4.34
C LEU A 29 -13.08 -3.97 -5.03
N ASP A 30 -14.30 -3.50 -5.31
CA ASP A 30 -15.32 -4.27 -6.03
C ASP A 30 -15.09 -4.27 -7.55
N VAL A 31 -14.47 -3.20 -8.08
CA VAL A 31 -14.23 -3.05 -9.52
C VAL A 31 -12.82 -3.43 -9.96
N LEU A 32 -11.79 -3.16 -9.15
CA LEU A 32 -10.41 -3.35 -9.56
C LEU A 32 -10.03 -4.83 -9.63
N GLU A 33 -9.50 -5.26 -10.77
CA GLU A 33 -9.15 -6.65 -11.04
C GLU A 33 -7.86 -7.09 -10.34
N ARG A 34 -7.93 -7.39 -9.05
CA ARG A 34 -6.80 -7.84 -8.22
C ARG A 34 -6.04 -9.04 -8.83
N GLU A 35 -6.73 -9.94 -9.51
CA GLU A 35 -6.15 -11.09 -10.24
C GLU A 35 -5.24 -10.67 -11.40
N SER A 36 -5.42 -9.48 -11.96
CA SER A 36 -4.60 -8.97 -13.06
C SER A 36 -3.20 -8.58 -12.59
N PHE A 37 -3.01 -8.33 -11.30
CA PHE A 37 -1.72 -7.94 -10.68
C PHE A 37 -0.90 -9.13 -10.18
N LEU A 38 -1.37 -10.37 -10.39
CA LEU A 38 -0.73 -11.59 -9.91
C LEU A 38 -0.13 -12.43 -11.05
N PRO A 39 0.97 -13.15 -10.78
CA PRO A 39 1.44 -14.23 -11.64
C PRO A 39 0.33 -15.26 -11.89
N ALA A 40 0.36 -15.90 -13.06
CA ALA A 40 -0.68 -16.84 -13.50
C ALA A 40 -1.00 -17.94 -12.47
N ALA A 41 0.02 -18.43 -11.76
CA ALA A 41 -0.13 -19.46 -10.72
C ALA A 41 -0.93 -18.99 -9.49
N LEU A 42 -0.92 -17.69 -9.19
CA LEU A 42 -1.55 -17.11 -7.99
C LEU A 42 -2.91 -16.48 -8.27
N LYS A 43 -3.31 -16.29 -9.54
CA LYS A 43 -4.58 -15.61 -9.88
C LYS A 43 -5.81 -16.24 -9.22
N LYS A 44 -5.85 -17.56 -9.08
CA LYS A 44 -6.97 -18.26 -8.42
C LYS A 44 -7.07 -18.00 -6.91
N LEU A 45 -6.03 -17.43 -6.32
CA LEU A 45 -5.95 -17.06 -4.90
C LEU A 45 -6.18 -15.56 -4.69
N ALA A 46 -6.43 -14.78 -5.74
CA ALA A 46 -6.47 -13.31 -5.65
C ALA A 46 -7.41 -12.75 -4.57
N TYR A 47 -8.46 -13.49 -4.21
CA TYR A 47 -9.57 -13.06 -3.36
C TYR A 47 -9.64 -13.77 -2.00
N ILE A 48 -8.58 -14.49 -1.62
CA ILE A 48 -8.43 -14.97 -0.24
C ILE A 48 -7.84 -13.83 0.60
N ASP A 49 -8.16 -13.82 1.90
CA ASP A 49 -7.63 -12.83 2.84
C ASP A 49 -6.23 -13.25 3.33
N GLU A 50 -5.25 -13.24 2.42
CA GLU A 50 -3.85 -13.58 2.71
C GLU A 50 -2.88 -12.75 1.85
N ASP A 51 -1.66 -12.58 2.35
CA ASP A 51 -0.58 -11.97 1.60
C ASP A 51 -0.07 -12.91 0.50
N LEU A 52 -0.05 -12.42 -0.75
CA LEU A 52 0.42 -13.21 -1.89
C LEU A 52 1.80 -12.71 -2.34
N ILE A 53 2.84 -13.55 -2.20
CA ILE A 53 4.21 -13.18 -2.58
C ILE A 53 4.30 -13.01 -4.10
N VAL A 54 4.62 -11.80 -4.57
CA VAL A 54 4.75 -11.47 -6.00
C VAL A 54 6.20 -11.42 -6.48
N GLY A 55 7.17 -11.58 -5.57
CA GLY A 55 8.59 -11.69 -5.87
C GLY A 55 9.44 -10.63 -5.16
N ALA A 56 10.75 -10.84 -5.09
CA ALA A 56 11.73 -9.92 -4.48
C ALA A 56 11.37 -9.44 -3.05
N GLY A 57 10.70 -10.28 -2.25
CA GLY A 57 10.23 -9.91 -0.90
C GLY A 57 9.03 -8.95 -0.89
N ARG A 58 8.39 -8.72 -2.04
CA ARG A 58 7.11 -8.01 -2.15
C ARG A 58 5.93 -8.96 -2.07
N ILE A 59 4.82 -8.39 -1.64
CA ILE A 59 3.52 -9.03 -1.55
C ILE A 59 2.51 -8.23 -2.35
N LEU A 60 1.42 -8.89 -2.72
CA LEU A 60 0.14 -8.27 -2.87
C LEU A 60 -0.57 -8.40 -1.52
N MET A 61 -0.71 -7.27 -0.80
CA MET A 61 -1.14 -7.26 0.59
C MET A 61 -2.53 -7.87 0.76
N GLU A 62 -2.76 -8.60 1.85
CA GLU A 62 -4.07 -9.18 2.15
C GLU A 62 -5.19 -8.11 2.06
N PRO A 63 -6.30 -8.41 1.35
CA PRO A 63 -7.35 -7.44 1.05
C PRO A 63 -7.88 -6.67 2.27
N MET A 64 -8.12 -7.35 3.40
CA MET A 64 -8.65 -6.70 4.60
C MET A 64 -7.69 -5.65 5.17
N VAL A 65 -6.40 -5.97 5.28
CA VAL A 65 -5.42 -5.02 5.81
C VAL A 65 -5.24 -3.84 4.88
N MET A 66 -5.11 -4.07 3.58
CA MET A 66 -5.02 -2.99 2.60
C MET A 66 -6.24 -2.06 2.68
N ALA A 67 -7.45 -2.63 2.69
CA ALA A 67 -8.69 -1.86 2.74
C ALA A 67 -8.80 -1.01 4.01
N ARG A 68 -8.42 -1.58 5.16
CA ARG A 68 -8.41 -0.83 6.43
C ARG A 68 -7.37 0.28 6.43
N LEU A 69 -6.16 0.03 5.91
CA LEU A 69 -5.14 1.08 5.79
C LEU A 69 -5.59 2.22 4.88
N MET A 70 -6.19 1.92 3.71
CA MET A 70 -6.75 2.94 2.81
C MET A 70 -7.85 3.76 3.50
N GLN A 71 -8.77 3.11 4.23
CA GLN A 71 -9.80 3.82 4.99
C GLN A 71 -9.21 4.74 6.06
N PHE A 72 -8.19 4.30 6.80
CA PHE A 72 -7.55 5.14 7.81
C PHE A 72 -6.69 6.26 7.23
N ALA A 73 -6.20 6.10 5.99
CA ALA A 73 -5.54 7.18 5.26
C ALA A 73 -6.53 8.29 4.84
N ALA A 74 -7.84 7.98 4.83
CA ALA A 74 -8.93 8.90 4.50
C ALA A 74 -8.70 9.64 3.17
N ILE A 75 -8.33 8.88 2.13
CA ILE A 75 -7.87 9.41 0.84
C ILE A 75 -8.99 10.25 0.19
N GLU A 76 -8.65 11.48 -0.17
CA GLU A 76 -9.54 12.45 -0.82
C GLU A 76 -9.19 12.63 -2.30
N ASP A 77 -10.13 13.14 -3.10
CA ASP A 77 -9.95 13.33 -4.55
C ASP A 77 -8.97 14.43 -4.92
N THR A 78 -8.61 15.28 -3.96
CA THR A 78 -7.56 16.30 -4.10
C THR A 78 -6.17 15.83 -3.70
N ASP A 79 -6.05 14.65 -3.07
CA ASP A 79 -4.79 14.19 -2.49
C ASP A 79 -3.75 13.86 -3.57
N VAL A 80 -2.48 14.20 -3.27
CA VAL A 80 -1.31 13.66 -3.94
C VAL A 80 -0.71 12.56 -3.06
N ALA A 81 -0.69 11.33 -3.56
CA ALA A 81 -0.26 10.17 -2.78
C ALA A 81 1.11 9.64 -3.21
N LEU A 82 1.87 9.11 -2.25
CA LEU A 82 3.08 8.31 -2.48
C LEU A 82 2.81 6.86 -2.08
N VAL A 83 3.02 5.92 -3.00
CA VAL A 83 3.04 4.48 -2.70
C VAL A 83 4.48 3.99 -2.68
N VAL A 84 4.92 3.51 -1.52
CA VAL A 84 6.26 2.96 -1.31
C VAL A 84 6.22 1.45 -1.39
N GLY A 85 7.02 0.87 -2.28
CA GLY A 85 7.01 -0.57 -2.56
C GLY A 85 5.88 -0.92 -3.52
N ALA A 86 5.83 -0.26 -4.67
CA ALA A 86 4.73 -0.40 -5.64
C ALA A 86 4.48 -1.85 -6.10
N ALA A 87 5.47 -2.75 -5.97
CA ALA A 87 5.34 -4.15 -6.31
C ALA A 87 4.82 -4.33 -7.74
N THR A 88 3.69 -5.03 -7.93
CA THR A 88 3.05 -5.18 -9.25
C THR A 88 2.07 -4.05 -9.59
N GLY A 89 1.90 -3.05 -8.71
CA GLY A 89 1.18 -1.81 -8.96
C GLY A 89 -0.25 -1.74 -8.41
N TYR A 90 -0.75 -2.77 -7.73
CA TYR A 90 -2.15 -2.84 -7.32
C TYR A 90 -2.56 -1.71 -6.37
N GLU A 91 -1.82 -1.50 -5.29
CA GLU A 91 -2.10 -0.45 -4.31
C GLU A 91 -2.00 0.94 -4.94
N ALA A 92 -1.03 1.15 -5.84
CA ALA A 92 -0.89 2.41 -6.57
C ALA A 92 -2.09 2.68 -7.48
N VAL A 93 -2.55 1.69 -8.24
CA VAL A 93 -3.74 1.83 -9.10
C VAL A 93 -5.01 1.98 -8.27
N ALA A 94 -5.14 1.25 -7.16
CA ALA A 94 -6.30 1.37 -6.26
C ALA A 94 -6.42 2.79 -5.68
N ILE A 95 -5.32 3.32 -5.15
CA ILE A 95 -5.27 4.69 -4.60
C ILE A 95 -5.52 5.73 -5.70
N SER A 96 -5.03 5.50 -6.92
CA SER A 96 -5.22 6.44 -8.04
C SER A 96 -6.65 6.50 -8.58
N LYS A 97 -7.53 5.58 -8.18
CA LYS A 97 -8.98 5.68 -8.46
C LYS A 97 -9.69 6.65 -7.53
N ILE A 98 -9.04 7.06 -6.43
CA ILE A 98 -9.57 8.01 -5.45
C ILE A 98 -8.78 9.33 -5.53
N ALA A 99 -7.46 9.27 -5.32
CA ALA A 99 -6.57 10.42 -5.25
C ALA A 99 -6.37 11.13 -6.61
N SER A 100 -6.03 12.43 -6.58
CA SER A 100 -5.76 13.21 -7.79
C SER A 100 -4.55 12.70 -8.56
N ALA A 101 -3.49 12.29 -7.84
CA ALA A 101 -2.25 11.80 -8.43
C ALA A 101 -1.53 10.85 -7.49
N VAL A 102 -0.81 9.88 -8.05
CA VAL A 102 -0.02 8.91 -7.29
C VAL A 102 1.40 8.84 -7.83
N VAL A 103 2.39 8.96 -6.96
CA VAL A 103 3.77 8.59 -7.24
C VAL A 103 4.01 7.22 -6.63
N ALA A 104 4.43 6.25 -7.43
CA ALA A 104 4.67 4.87 -7.00
C ALA A 104 6.17 4.58 -7.08
N VAL A 105 6.81 4.26 -5.96
CA VAL A 105 8.25 3.97 -5.90
C VAL A 105 8.48 2.47 -5.79
N GLU A 106 9.31 1.93 -6.67
CA GLU A 106 9.78 0.54 -6.61
C GLU A 106 11.29 0.45 -6.91
N SER A 107 12.01 -0.40 -6.18
CA SER A 107 13.46 -0.57 -6.33
C SER A 107 13.82 -1.69 -7.30
N ASN A 108 12.97 -2.72 -7.39
CA ASN A 108 13.21 -3.89 -8.22
C ASN A 108 12.82 -3.67 -9.70
N PRO A 109 13.74 -3.83 -10.67
CA PRO A 109 13.46 -3.56 -12.09
C PRO A 109 12.38 -4.45 -12.72
N GLU A 110 12.29 -5.71 -12.32
CA GLU A 110 11.29 -6.63 -12.90
C GLU A 110 9.89 -6.30 -12.38
N LEU A 111 9.77 -5.97 -11.09
CA LEU A 111 8.51 -5.50 -10.53
C LEU A 111 8.08 -4.15 -11.13
N GLN A 112 9.02 -3.23 -11.38
CA GLN A 112 8.70 -2.00 -12.12
C GLN A 112 8.13 -2.28 -13.51
N ARG A 113 8.71 -3.23 -14.26
CA ARG A 113 8.20 -3.62 -15.57
C ARG A 113 6.76 -4.14 -15.48
N LEU A 114 6.50 -5.05 -14.53
CA LEU A 114 5.17 -5.59 -14.28
C LEU A 114 4.17 -4.51 -13.84
N ALA A 115 4.58 -3.60 -12.95
CA ALA A 115 3.76 -2.48 -12.52
C ALA A 115 3.38 -1.57 -13.68
N ALA A 116 4.33 -1.21 -14.54
CA ALA A 116 4.06 -0.39 -15.72
C ALA A 116 3.06 -1.06 -16.68
N GLU A 117 3.21 -2.37 -16.92
CA GLU A 117 2.29 -3.15 -17.76
C GLU A 117 0.87 -3.19 -17.18
N ASN A 118 0.75 -3.41 -15.87
CA ASN A 118 -0.53 -3.42 -15.19
C ASN A 118 -1.19 -2.03 -15.18
N MET A 119 -0.43 -0.97 -14.88
CA MET A 119 -0.91 0.42 -14.90
C MET A 119 -1.44 0.81 -16.29
N ALA A 120 -0.72 0.45 -17.35
CA ALA A 120 -1.16 0.69 -18.72
C ALA A 120 -2.45 -0.08 -19.06
N THR A 121 -2.56 -1.33 -18.62
CA THR A 121 -3.76 -2.16 -18.83
C THR A 121 -4.98 -1.60 -18.10
N GLN A 122 -4.78 -1.00 -16.92
CA GLN A 122 -5.85 -0.49 -16.06
C GLN A 122 -6.18 0.99 -16.31
N GLY A 123 -5.52 1.64 -17.29
CA GLY A 123 -5.69 3.05 -17.62
C GLY A 123 -5.35 3.98 -16.44
N ALA A 124 -4.28 3.68 -15.71
CA ALA A 124 -3.89 4.42 -14.52
C ALA A 124 -3.01 5.64 -14.87
N ASP A 125 -3.57 6.58 -15.64
CA ASP A 125 -2.84 7.73 -16.21
C ASP A 125 -2.34 8.74 -15.16
N THR A 126 -2.92 8.73 -13.96
CA THR A 126 -2.55 9.58 -12.84
C THR A 126 -1.44 8.98 -11.96
N VAL A 127 -0.90 7.81 -12.34
CA VAL A 127 0.18 7.14 -11.62
C VAL A 127 1.53 7.36 -12.31
N THR A 128 2.47 7.95 -11.59
CA THR A 128 3.88 8.05 -12.01
C THR A 128 4.72 6.99 -11.32
N LEU A 129 5.20 6.01 -12.07
CA LEU A 129 6.12 4.99 -11.55
C LEU A 129 7.56 5.50 -11.54
N VAL A 130 8.21 5.44 -10.38
CA VAL A 130 9.58 5.92 -10.16
C VAL A 130 10.46 4.77 -9.66
N LYS A 131 11.61 4.62 -10.31
CA LYS A 131 12.69 3.77 -9.78
C LYS A 131 13.36 4.46 -8.62
N GLY A 132 13.32 3.88 -7.43
CA GLY A 132 13.90 4.52 -6.25
C GLY A 132 14.17 3.58 -5.08
N ASP A 133 14.97 4.08 -4.15
CA ASP A 133 15.16 3.47 -2.83
C ASP A 133 13.90 3.73 -1.99
N LEU A 134 13.26 2.65 -1.53
CA LEU A 134 12.01 2.75 -0.79
C LEU A 134 12.14 3.56 0.50
N THR A 135 13.31 3.51 1.16
CA THR A 135 13.56 4.22 2.43
C THR A 135 13.67 5.73 2.25
N LYS A 136 13.86 6.19 1.00
CA LYS A 136 14.01 7.60 0.64
C LYS A 136 12.75 8.20 0.04
N GLY A 137 11.73 7.39 -0.27
CA GLY A 137 10.51 7.85 -0.95
C GLY A 137 10.82 8.53 -2.28
N ASN A 138 10.16 9.65 -2.56
CA ASN A 138 10.44 10.48 -3.72
C ASN A 138 10.26 11.97 -3.38
N PRO A 139 11.33 12.67 -2.94
CA PRO A 139 11.22 14.07 -2.55
C PRO A 139 10.93 15.03 -3.71
N ASP A 140 11.21 14.62 -4.96
CA ASP A 140 11.10 15.48 -6.14
C ASP A 140 9.65 15.88 -6.48
N HIS A 141 8.68 15.04 -6.13
CA HIS A 141 7.25 15.29 -6.39
C HIS A 141 6.44 15.56 -5.12
N GLY A 142 7.09 15.56 -3.94
CA GLY A 142 6.43 15.90 -2.68
C GLY A 142 6.20 17.41 -2.52
N PRO A 143 5.55 17.84 -1.43
CA PRO A 143 5.05 17.01 -0.33
C PRO A 143 3.79 16.21 -0.71
N TYR A 144 3.49 15.16 0.06
CA TYR A 144 2.35 14.25 -0.17
C TYR A 144 1.30 14.37 0.92
N ASP A 145 0.03 14.36 0.52
CA ASP A 145 -1.11 14.31 1.44
C ASP A 145 -1.28 12.91 2.02
N VAL A 146 -0.99 11.88 1.23
CA VAL A 146 -1.05 10.48 1.64
C VAL A 146 0.25 9.75 1.33
N ILE A 147 0.79 8.98 2.29
CA ILE A 147 1.88 8.04 2.03
C ILE A 147 1.43 6.65 2.45
N PHE A 148 1.44 5.69 1.52
CA PHE A 148 1.10 4.30 1.77
C PHE A 148 2.34 3.42 1.61
N ILE A 149 2.72 2.67 2.65
CA ILE A 149 3.83 1.72 2.57
C ILE A 149 3.27 0.30 2.39
N ASN A 150 3.54 -0.29 1.23
CA ASN A 150 3.03 -1.62 0.86
C ASN A 150 3.93 -2.75 1.40
N GLY A 151 3.82 -2.97 2.69
CA GLY A 151 4.54 -4.02 3.42
C GLY A 151 4.95 -3.57 4.81
N ALA A 152 5.57 -4.47 5.57
CA ALA A 152 5.97 -4.14 6.93
C ALA A 152 7.31 -3.42 7.00
N VAL A 153 7.43 -2.55 7.98
CA VAL A 153 8.59 -1.69 8.24
C VAL A 153 9.12 -2.00 9.64
N GLY A 154 10.42 -2.28 9.74
CA GLY A 154 11.11 -2.41 11.03
C GLY A 154 11.35 -1.06 11.68
N GLU A 155 11.87 -0.12 10.89
CA GLU A 155 12.16 1.25 11.32
C GLU A 155 11.70 2.23 10.26
N LEU A 156 10.77 3.12 10.61
CA LEU A 156 10.24 4.12 9.69
C LEU A 156 11.28 5.22 9.47
N SER A 157 11.71 5.39 8.22
CA SER A 157 12.66 6.43 7.83
C SER A 157 12.06 7.83 7.97
N SER A 158 12.79 8.75 8.59
CA SER A 158 12.36 10.15 8.69
C SER A 158 12.23 10.79 7.31
N SER A 159 12.97 10.32 6.29
CA SER A 159 12.85 10.80 4.92
C SER A 159 11.43 10.69 4.37
N LEU A 160 10.65 9.69 4.81
CA LEU A 160 9.24 9.56 4.40
C LEU A 160 8.34 10.53 5.16
N THR A 161 8.52 10.68 6.48
CA THR A 161 7.72 11.62 7.28
C THR A 161 8.01 13.08 6.94
N ASP A 162 9.23 13.39 6.50
CA ASP A 162 9.63 14.72 6.06
C ASP A 162 8.93 15.13 4.75
N GLN A 163 8.58 14.15 3.91
CA GLN A 163 7.82 14.34 2.67
C GLN A 163 6.31 14.47 2.88
N LEU A 164 5.82 14.33 4.12
CA LEU A 164 4.40 14.49 4.43
C LEU A 164 4.02 15.97 4.43
N ALA A 165 2.94 16.31 3.72
CA ALA A 165 2.33 17.63 3.73
C ALA A 165 1.75 17.96 5.11
N GLU A 166 1.51 19.24 5.35
CA GLU A 166 0.74 19.67 6.52
C GLU A 166 -0.70 19.14 6.41
N GLY A 167 -1.18 18.44 7.44
CA GLY A 167 -2.44 17.68 7.39
C GLY A 167 -2.33 16.29 6.75
N GLY A 168 -1.14 15.91 6.27
CA GLY A 168 -0.91 14.64 5.59
C GLY A 168 -0.95 13.42 6.51
N ARG A 169 -1.18 12.25 5.91
CA ARG A 169 -1.44 10.96 6.56
C ARG A 169 -0.55 9.88 5.95
N LEU A 170 0.27 9.21 6.77
CA LEU A 170 1.06 8.06 6.35
C LEU A 170 0.57 6.80 7.03
N VAL A 171 0.29 5.75 6.27
CA VAL A 171 -0.14 4.45 6.78
C VAL A 171 0.86 3.35 6.43
N TYR A 172 1.15 2.49 7.40
CA TYR A 172 2.09 1.38 7.24
C TYR A 172 1.87 0.28 8.28
N ILE A 173 2.47 -0.89 8.07
CA ILE A 173 2.56 -1.94 9.07
C ILE A 173 3.91 -1.87 9.77
N LYS A 174 3.93 -1.65 11.08
CA LYS A 174 5.12 -1.75 11.91
C LYS A 174 5.36 -3.20 12.31
N SER A 175 6.53 -3.72 11.96
CA SER A 175 7.00 -5.00 12.49
C SER A 175 7.58 -4.82 13.90
N GLY A 176 7.43 -5.82 14.75
CA GLY A 176 7.93 -5.80 16.13
C GLY A 176 8.20 -7.21 16.65
N ALA A 177 8.72 -7.31 17.87
CA ALA A 177 9.01 -8.59 18.51
C ALA A 177 7.74 -9.40 18.88
N GLY A 178 6.56 -8.78 18.82
CA GLY A 178 5.24 -9.40 19.00
C GLY A 178 4.37 -9.21 17.75
N THR A 179 3.06 -9.16 17.93
CA THR A 179 2.11 -8.88 16.84
C THR A 179 2.41 -7.53 16.20
N GLY A 180 2.58 -7.52 14.87
CA GLY A 180 2.72 -6.29 14.10
C GLY A 180 1.49 -5.38 14.24
N LYS A 181 1.71 -4.10 13.97
CA LYS A 181 0.71 -3.04 14.18
C LYS A 181 0.54 -2.24 12.91
N ALA A 182 -0.70 -2.08 12.46
CA ALA A 182 -1.05 -1.02 11.54
C ALA A 182 -0.93 0.33 12.24
N MET A 183 -0.22 1.26 11.61
CA MET A 183 0.10 2.57 12.17
C MET A 183 -0.44 3.67 11.25
N LEU A 184 -0.95 4.73 11.86
CA LEU A 184 -1.20 6.02 11.21
C LEU A 184 -0.18 7.04 11.73
N VAL A 185 0.44 7.76 10.83
CA VAL A 185 1.29 8.90 11.13
C VAL A 185 0.62 10.14 10.55
N SER A 186 0.56 11.22 11.32
CA SER A 186 -0.08 12.46 10.91
C SER A 186 0.83 13.64 11.20
N LYS A 187 0.79 14.65 10.32
CA LYS A 187 1.52 15.91 10.52
C LYS A 187 0.55 17.05 10.73
N VAL A 188 0.57 17.64 11.92
CA VAL A 188 -0.30 18.75 12.30
C VAL A 188 0.53 19.84 12.98
N GLN A 189 0.44 21.06 12.48
CA GLN A 189 1.23 22.22 12.83
C GLN A 189 2.74 21.92 12.82
N GLY A 190 3.21 21.19 11.82
CA GLY A 190 4.60 20.74 11.69
C GLY A 190 5.01 19.62 12.65
N VAL A 191 4.12 19.15 13.54
CA VAL A 191 4.41 18.07 14.49
C VAL A 191 3.96 16.74 13.90
N VAL A 192 4.88 15.78 13.85
CA VAL A 192 4.60 14.40 13.44
C VAL A 192 4.21 13.57 14.67
N SER A 193 3.06 12.92 14.62
CA SER A 193 2.58 11.99 15.64
C SER A 193 2.27 10.62 15.03
N GLN A 194 2.30 9.56 15.85
CA GLN A 194 1.97 8.20 15.43
C GLN A 194 0.87 7.62 16.31
N THR A 195 -0.06 6.89 15.70
CA THR A 195 -1.19 6.23 16.36
C THR A 195 -1.26 4.77 15.91
N GLU A 196 -1.44 3.85 16.86
CA GLU A 196 -1.73 2.43 16.55
C GLU A 196 -3.19 2.28 16.15
N LEU A 197 -3.45 1.56 15.05
CA LEU A 197 -4.80 1.39 14.49
C LEU A 197 -5.39 0.01 14.82
N PHE A 198 -4.67 -1.06 14.47
CA PHE A 198 -5.06 -2.45 14.67
C PHE A 198 -3.87 -3.40 14.52
N ASP A 199 -4.08 -4.66 14.88
CA ASP A 199 -3.09 -5.72 14.76
C ASP A 199 -3.06 -6.27 13.33
N ALA A 200 -1.88 -6.33 12.72
CA ALA A 200 -1.68 -6.90 11.39
C ALA A 200 -0.23 -7.35 11.22
N ASN A 201 -0.02 -8.46 10.51
CA ASN A 201 1.31 -8.96 10.20
C ASN A 201 1.39 -9.19 8.69
N VAL A 202 2.30 -8.48 8.05
CA VAL A 202 2.66 -8.70 6.65
C VAL A 202 4.17 -8.85 6.53
N PRO A 203 4.70 -9.50 5.48
CA PRO A 203 6.13 -9.58 5.26
C PRO A 203 6.84 -8.21 5.31
N VAL A 204 7.99 -8.19 5.98
CA VAL A 204 8.85 -7.01 6.07
C VAL A 204 9.48 -6.73 4.71
N LEU A 205 9.37 -5.48 4.26
CA LEU A 205 10.07 -5.02 3.07
C LEU A 205 11.58 -5.14 3.31
N PRO A 206 12.34 -5.82 2.43
CA PRO A 206 13.78 -6.02 2.60
C PRO A 206 14.57 -4.74 2.92
N GLU A 207 14.19 -3.62 2.31
CA GLU A 207 14.81 -2.30 2.51
C GLU A 207 14.55 -1.71 3.90
N PHE A 208 13.50 -2.15 4.58
CA PHE A 208 13.08 -1.69 5.91
C PHE A 208 13.33 -2.72 7.00
N ALA A 209 14.07 -3.79 6.71
CA ALA A 209 14.49 -4.74 7.73
C ALA A 209 15.31 -4.03 8.82
N ALA A 210 14.98 -4.31 10.09
CA ALA A 210 15.74 -3.75 11.21
C ALA A 210 17.22 -4.14 11.08
N LYS A 211 18.13 -3.18 11.30
CA LYS A 211 19.56 -3.49 11.35
C LYS A 211 19.81 -4.48 12.49
N ALA A 212 20.46 -5.60 12.19
CA ALA A 212 20.84 -6.55 13.23
C ALA A 212 21.78 -5.86 14.23
N HIS A 213 21.28 -5.59 15.44
CA HIS A 213 22.13 -5.19 16.56
C HIS A 213 22.84 -6.45 17.07
N PHE A 214 24.10 -6.62 16.68
CA PHE A 214 24.97 -7.59 17.34
C PHE A 214 25.32 -7.07 18.73
N SER A 215 24.83 -7.73 19.78
CA SER A 215 25.35 -7.57 21.14
C SER A 215 26.44 -8.63 21.34
N PHE A 216 27.66 -8.18 21.70
CA PHE A 216 28.79 -9.04 22.08
C PHE A 216 28.71 -9.46 23.55
#